data_AF-A0A4V2S9X2-F1
#
_entry.id   AF-A0A4V2S9X2-F1
#
_cell.length_a   1.000
_cell.length_b   1.000
_cell.length_c   1.000
_cell.angle_alpha   90.00
_cell.angle_beta   90.00
_cell.angle_gamma   90.00
#
_symmetry.space_group_name_H-M   'P 1'
#
loop_
_entity.id
_entity.type
_entity.pdbx_description
1 polymer ?
#
loop_
_entity_poly.entity_id
_entity_poly.type
_entity_poly.pdbx_seq_one_letter_code
_entity_poly.pdbx_strand_id
1 'polypeptide(L)'
;MPSKKLLYREIENGRMLKNNGSWMYCNQCDNTIGYLCYSTYQTFEFKSKCSCGNVAKFKLGYFEDEYKNSCKDLKLVKNRYCCPHDDSPLFSVVNKNIESYYCKVVCNECNTSYISGNMDL
;
A
#
# COMPACT_ATOMS: atom_id res chain seq x y z
N MET A 1 -26.98 -0.15 -11.27
CA MET A 1 -25.51 -0.20 -11.54
C MET A 1 -24.82 0.39 -10.33
N PRO A 2 -23.93 -0.31 -9.61
CA PRO A 2 -23.22 0.31 -8.51
C PRO A 2 -22.32 1.41 -9.08
N SER A 3 -22.49 2.63 -8.57
CA SER A 3 -21.75 3.83 -8.97
C SER A 3 -20.25 3.55 -8.93
N LYS A 4 -19.55 3.81 -10.04
CA LYS A 4 -18.09 3.64 -10.14
C LYS A 4 -17.42 4.54 -9.09
N LYS A 5 -16.96 3.95 -7.98
CA LYS A 5 -16.23 4.70 -6.93
C LYS A 5 -15.06 5.44 -7.61
N LEU A 6 -14.99 6.76 -7.39
CA LEU A 6 -13.94 7.59 -7.96
C LEU A 6 -12.64 7.31 -7.20
N LEU A 7 -11.60 6.92 -7.92
CA LEU A 7 -10.29 6.62 -7.37
C LEU A 7 -9.41 7.87 -7.48
N TYR A 8 -8.90 8.38 -6.37
CA TYR A 8 -7.83 9.37 -6.39
C TYR A 8 -6.47 8.68 -6.35
N ARG A 9 -5.47 9.30 -6.98
CA ARG A 9 -4.11 8.77 -7.06
C ARG A 9 -3.07 9.88 -7.17
N GLU A 10 -2.06 9.82 -6.31
CA GLU A 10 -0.86 10.64 -6.33
C GLU A 10 0.35 9.70 -6.25
N ILE A 11 1.28 9.79 -7.21
CA ILE A 11 2.50 8.98 -7.21
C ILE A 11 3.68 9.90 -7.50
N GLU A 12 4.68 9.89 -6.61
CA GLU A 12 5.93 10.63 -6.73
C GLU A 12 7.10 9.66 -6.85
N ASN A 13 8.00 9.89 -7.81
CA ASN A 13 9.22 9.11 -8.03
C ASN A 13 9.04 7.58 -8.12
N GLY A 14 7.82 7.14 -8.45
CA GLY A 14 7.49 5.75 -8.66
C GLY A 14 6.46 5.60 -9.79
N ARG A 15 6.15 4.34 -10.11
CA ARG A 15 5.09 4.00 -11.07
C ARG A 15 4.39 2.72 -10.63
N MET A 16 3.16 2.55 -11.08
CA MET A 16 2.36 1.35 -10.83
C MET A 16 1.93 0.73 -12.15
N LEU A 17 1.93 -0.60 -12.24
CA LEU A 17 1.56 -1.30 -13.48
C LEU A 17 0.08 -1.11 -13.85
N LYS A 18 -0.81 -1.03 -12.86
CA LYS A 18 -2.24 -0.76 -13.04
C LYS A 18 -2.67 0.36 -12.11
N ASN A 19 -3.74 1.07 -12.49
CA ASN A 19 -4.12 2.31 -11.84
C ASN A 19 -4.66 2.15 -10.41
N ASN A 20 -5.13 0.97 -10.01
CA ASN A 20 -5.92 0.71 -8.80
C ASN A 20 -5.35 -0.44 -7.95
N GLY A 21 -4.08 -0.78 -8.13
CA GLY A 21 -3.43 -1.89 -7.45
C GLY A 21 -2.71 -2.81 -8.42
N SER A 22 -1.41 -2.96 -8.23
CA SER A 22 -0.54 -3.93 -8.89
C SER A 22 0.89 -3.79 -8.34
N TRP A 23 1.86 -4.28 -9.10
CA TRP A 23 3.27 -4.01 -8.88
C TRP A 23 3.59 -2.51 -8.88
N MET A 24 4.37 -2.10 -7.90
CA MET A 24 4.91 -0.76 -7.71
C MET A 24 6.41 -0.80 -8.00
N TYR A 25 6.92 0.24 -8.65
CA TYR A 25 8.30 0.33 -9.10
C TYR A 25 8.92 1.67 -8.70
N CYS A 26 10.21 1.64 -8.44
CA CYS A 26 11.06 2.82 -8.34
C CYS A 26 11.32 3.39 -9.74
N ASN A 27 11.12 4.71 -9.96
CA ASN A 27 11.36 5.30 -11.28
C ASN A 27 12.85 5.47 -11.62
N GLN A 28 13.74 5.44 -10.64
CA GLN A 28 15.18 5.65 -10.88
C GLN A 28 15.90 4.38 -11.34
N CYS A 29 15.51 3.20 -10.83
CA CYS A 29 16.20 1.94 -11.10
C CYS A 29 15.29 0.82 -11.63
N ASP A 30 14.00 1.11 -11.84
CA ASP A 30 12.97 0.18 -12.31
C ASP A 30 12.76 -1.07 -11.45
N ASN A 31 13.39 -1.15 -10.27
CA ASN A 31 13.18 -2.24 -9.35
C ASN A 31 11.77 -2.21 -8.77
N THR A 32 11.18 -3.39 -8.64
CA THR A 32 9.93 -3.58 -7.92
C THR A 32 10.13 -3.33 -6.43
N ILE A 33 9.33 -2.44 -5.85
CA ILE A 33 9.42 -2.06 -4.43
C ILE A 33 8.27 -2.66 -3.60
N GLY A 34 7.18 -3.04 -4.26
CA GLY A 34 6.05 -3.68 -3.59
C GLY A 34 4.93 -4.06 -4.54
N TYR A 35 3.86 -4.60 -3.97
CA TYR A 35 2.63 -4.96 -4.67
C TYR A 35 1.44 -4.50 -3.83
N LEU A 36 0.49 -3.82 -4.45
CA LEU A 36 -0.80 -3.48 -3.85
C LEU A 36 -1.87 -4.45 -4.36
N CYS A 37 -2.52 -5.17 -3.45
CA CYS A 37 -3.58 -6.10 -3.80
C CYS A 37 -4.80 -5.33 -4.29
N TYR A 38 -5.29 -5.71 -5.47
CA TYR A 38 -6.49 -5.10 -6.02
C TYR A 38 -7.71 -5.42 -5.16
N SER A 39 -8.66 -4.48 -5.08
CA SER A 39 -10.00 -4.59 -4.45
C SER A 39 -10.08 -4.83 -2.93
N THR A 40 -8.98 -5.11 -2.24
CA THR A 40 -9.01 -5.42 -0.78
C THR A 40 -8.68 -4.22 0.10
N TYR A 41 -8.35 -3.09 -0.49
CA TYR A 41 -8.03 -1.84 0.21
C TYR A 41 -9.00 -0.72 -0.17
N GLN A 42 -9.18 0.20 0.77
CA GLN A 42 -9.97 1.42 0.62
C GLN A 42 -9.07 2.63 0.40
N THR A 43 -8.06 2.79 1.26
CA THR A 43 -6.99 3.79 1.11
C THR A 43 -5.64 3.13 1.32
N PHE A 44 -4.63 3.66 0.65
CA PHE A 44 -3.28 3.15 0.67
C PHE A 44 -2.31 4.32 0.54
N GLU A 45 -1.46 4.48 1.54
CA GLU A 45 -0.33 5.38 1.55
C GLU A 45 0.94 4.55 1.73
N PHE A 46 1.91 4.72 0.85
CA PHE A 46 3.18 4.02 0.89
C PHE A 46 4.31 4.96 0.53
N LYS A 47 5.29 5.08 1.42
CA LYS A 47 6.55 5.78 1.19
C LYS A 47 7.67 4.78 1.32
N SER A 48 8.66 4.86 0.43
CA SER A 48 9.81 3.97 0.50
C SER A 48 11.08 4.67 0.07
N LYS A 49 12.18 4.32 0.73
CA LYS A 49 13.53 4.61 0.25
C LYS A 49 14.05 3.35 -0.44
N CYS A 50 14.21 3.42 -1.76
CA CYS A 50 14.79 2.36 -2.56
C CYS A 50 16.29 2.25 -2.29
N SER A 51 16.87 1.06 -2.44
CA SER A 51 18.32 0.84 -2.31
C SER A 51 19.19 1.63 -3.31
N CYS A 52 18.57 2.24 -4.34
CA CYS A 52 19.27 3.18 -5.23
C CYS A 52 19.28 4.63 -4.70
N GLY A 53 18.75 4.88 -3.50
CA GLY A 53 18.63 6.20 -2.87
C GLY A 53 17.33 6.95 -3.20
N ASN A 54 16.54 6.50 -4.18
CA ASN A 54 15.30 7.18 -4.56
C ASN A 54 14.22 7.06 -3.45
N VAL A 55 13.47 8.14 -3.22
CA VAL A 55 12.33 8.15 -2.31
C VAL A 55 11.04 8.23 -3.12
N ALA A 56 10.28 7.14 -3.13
CA ALA A 56 9.02 7.03 -3.86
C ALA A 56 7.81 7.10 -2.91
N LYS A 57 6.75 7.78 -3.33
CA LYS A 57 5.50 7.90 -2.59
C LYS A 57 4.31 7.51 -3.44
N PHE A 58 3.35 6.83 -2.84
CA PHE A 58 2.11 6.38 -3.45
C PHE A 58 0.98 6.69 -2.50
N LYS A 59 -0.04 7.37 -3.00
CA LYS A 59 -1.29 7.63 -2.29
C LYS A 59 -2.44 7.27 -3.21
N LEU A 60 -3.23 6.28 -2.83
CA LEU A 60 -4.36 5.79 -3.60
C LEU A 60 -5.56 5.63 -2.67
N GLY A 61 -6.75 5.91 -3.15
CA GLY A 61 -7.93 5.56 -2.39
C GLY A 61 -9.24 5.92 -3.06
N TYR A 62 -10.29 5.45 -2.42
CA TYR A 62 -11.67 5.78 -2.73
C TYR A 62 -12.17 6.78 -1.69
N PHE A 63 -12.99 7.75 -2.11
CA PHE A 63 -13.54 8.77 -1.22
C PHE A 63 -14.57 8.17 -0.27
N GLU A 64 -14.12 7.69 0.89
CA GLU A 64 -14.95 7.41 2.07
C GLU A 64 -14.11 7.75 3.31
N ASP A 65 -14.67 8.58 4.19
CA ASP A 65 -13.88 9.35 5.17
C ASP A 65 -13.80 8.72 6.57
N GLU A 66 -14.58 7.67 6.84
CA GLU A 66 -14.63 7.07 8.16
C GLU A 66 -13.97 5.70 8.15
N TYR A 67 -12.88 5.52 8.89
CA TYR A 67 -12.27 4.23 9.18
C TYR A 67 -11.78 4.19 10.62
N LYS A 68 -11.68 2.98 11.17
CA LYS A 68 -11.19 2.75 12.55
C LYS A 68 -9.67 2.59 12.53
N ASN A 69 -8.98 2.99 13.59
CA ASN A 69 -7.57 2.65 13.75
C ASN A 69 -7.43 1.28 14.40
N SER A 70 -6.55 0.44 13.87
CA SER A 70 -6.23 -0.85 14.48
C SER A 70 -5.34 -0.69 15.70
N CYS A 71 -5.58 -1.51 16.73
CA CYS A 71 -4.61 -1.76 17.82
C CYS A 71 -3.76 -3.02 17.56
N LYS A 72 -3.94 -3.67 16.41
CA LYS A 72 -3.26 -4.91 16.00
C LYS A 72 -2.43 -4.69 14.74
N ASP A 73 -1.32 -5.41 14.65
CA ASP A 73 -0.51 -5.46 13.45
C ASP A 73 -1.15 -6.31 12.35
N LEU A 74 -0.69 -6.08 11.11
CA LEU A 74 -1.03 -6.91 9.96
C LEU A 74 -0.41 -8.31 10.10
N LYS A 75 -1.13 -9.33 9.64
CA LYS A 75 -0.60 -10.70 9.57
C LYS A 75 0.32 -10.83 8.36
N LEU A 76 1.48 -11.46 8.51
CA LEU A 76 2.34 -11.77 7.37
C LEU A 76 2.12 -13.22 6.91
N VAL A 77 1.50 -13.41 5.74
CA VAL A 77 1.22 -14.74 5.16
C VAL A 77 1.87 -14.83 3.78
N LYS A 78 2.85 -15.73 3.62
CA LYS A 78 3.57 -15.93 2.34
C LYS A 78 4.10 -14.61 1.72
N ASN A 79 4.71 -13.75 2.55
CA ASN A 79 5.23 -12.42 2.18
C ASN A 79 4.17 -11.36 1.83
N ARG A 80 2.90 -11.60 2.20
CA ARG A 80 1.81 -10.63 2.04
C ARG A 80 1.36 -10.15 3.40
N TYR A 81 1.21 -8.85 3.55
CA TYR A 81 0.53 -8.25 4.69
C TYR A 81 -0.97 -8.40 4.48
N CYS A 82 -1.60 -9.17 5.35
CA CYS A 82 -3.03 -9.47 5.35
C CYS A 82 -3.71 -8.79 6.53
N CYS A 83 -4.97 -8.40 6.33
CA CYS A 83 -5.83 -7.90 7.38
C CYS A 83 -6.03 -9.00 8.45
N PRO A 84 -5.84 -8.69 9.75
CA PRO A 84 -5.99 -9.68 10.82
C PRO A 84 -7.44 -10.12 11.07
N HIS A 85 -8.43 -9.39 10.56
CA HIS A 85 -9.86 -9.64 10.79
C HIS A 85 -10.45 -10.67 9.83
N ASP A 86 -10.06 -10.64 8.56
CA ASP A 86 -10.66 -11.43 7.48
C ASP A 86 -9.63 -12.14 6.58
N ASP A 87 -8.34 -12.03 6.91
CA ASP A 87 -7.20 -12.57 6.16
C ASP A 87 -7.06 -12.04 4.72
N SER A 88 -7.76 -10.96 4.37
CA SER A 88 -7.67 -10.30 3.07
C SER A 88 -6.23 -9.82 2.82
N PRO A 89 -5.59 -10.20 1.70
CA PRO A 89 -4.25 -9.71 1.38
C PRO A 89 -4.33 -8.24 0.98
N LEU A 90 -3.55 -7.37 1.62
CA LEU A 90 -3.59 -5.92 1.39
C LEU A 90 -2.42 -5.45 0.52
N PHE A 91 -1.19 -5.78 0.90
CA PHE A 91 -0.01 -5.40 0.13
C PHE A 91 1.18 -6.33 0.40
N SER A 92 2.26 -6.14 -0.32
CA SER A 92 3.54 -6.81 -0.12
C SER A 92 4.67 -5.83 -0.38
N VAL A 93 5.81 -6.05 0.26
CA VAL A 93 7.00 -5.21 0.13
C VAL A 93 8.16 -6.07 -0.34
N VAL A 94 8.94 -5.57 -1.30
CA VAL A 94 10.12 -6.27 -1.82
C VAL A 94 11.35 -5.81 -1.04
N ASN A 95 11.52 -6.35 0.17
CA ASN A 95 12.53 -5.90 1.14
C ASN A 95 13.97 -5.87 0.58
N LYS A 96 14.31 -6.72 -0.39
CA LYS A 96 15.64 -6.71 -1.02
C LYS A 96 15.95 -5.47 -1.85
N ASN A 97 14.93 -4.70 -2.24
CA ASN A 97 15.05 -3.54 -3.13
C ASN A 97 14.81 -2.20 -2.42
N ILE A 98 14.49 -2.23 -1.13
CA ILE A 98 14.20 -1.06 -0.31
C ILE A 98 15.04 -1.08 0.96
N GLU A 99 15.48 0.10 1.40
CA GLU A 99 16.18 0.26 2.69
C GLU A 99 15.18 0.42 3.83
N SER A 100 14.10 1.16 3.58
CA SER A 100 13.05 1.43 4.54
C SER A 100 11.74 1.76 3.82
N TYR A 101 10.63 1.57 4.52
CA TYR A 101 9.31 1.98 4.06
C TYR A 101 8.41 2.38 5.22
N TYR A 102 7.38 3.15 4.90
CA TYR A 102 6.20 3.42 5.69
C TYR A 102 4.98 3.03 4.86
N CYS A 103 4.03 2.33 5.45
CA CYS A 103 2.76 2.02 4.83
C CYS A 103 1.62 2.26 5.79
N LYS A 104 0.58 2.96 5.34
CA LYS A 104 -0.74 3.00 5.96
C LYS A 104 -1.76 2.47 4.97
N VAL A 105 -2.53 1.47 5.37
CA VAL A 105 -3.54 0.85 4.52
C VAL A 105 -4.85 0.68 5.28
N VAL A 106 -5.97 0.96 4.64
CA VAL A 106 -7.31 0.68 5.16
C VAL A 106 -7.87 -0.53 4.42
N CYS A 107 -8.25 -1.57 5.16
CA CYS A 107 -8.91 -2.74 4.60
C CYS A 107 -10.34 -2.39 4.15
N ASN A 108 -10.73 -2.79 2.93
CA ASN A 108 -12.06 -2.51 2.39
C ASN A 108 -13.19 -3.25 3.11
N GLU A 109 -12.93 -4.42 3.71
CA GLU A 109 -13.97 -5.25 4.33
C GLU A 109 -14.28 -4.83 5.77
N CYS A 110 -13.24 -4.67 6.60
CA CYS A 110 -13.41 -4.30 8.02
C CYS A 110 -13.24 -2.80 8.28
N ASN A 111 -12.92 -2.02 7.25
CA ASN A 111 -12.74 -0.57 7.30
C ASN A 111 -11.81 -0.10 8.44
N THR A 112 -10.74 -0.87 8.64
CA THR A 112 -9.74 -0.65 9.68
C THR A 112 -8.42 -0.26 9.04
N SER A 113 -7.78 0.78 9.58
CA SER A 113 -6.47 1.28 9.21
C SER A 113 -5.37 0.57 9.98
N TYR A 114 -4.34 0.16 9.23
CA TYR A 114 -3.16 -0.49 9.72
C TYR A 114 -1.92 0.26 9.26
N ILE A 115 -0.89 0.27 10.10
CA ILE A 115 0.41 0.85 9.79
C ILE A 115 1.46 -0.27 9.79
N SER A 116 2.44 -0.16 8.89
CA SER A 116 3.59 -1.06 8.82
C SER A 116 4.82 -0.30 8.36
N GLY A 117 6.00 -0.66 8.88
CA GLY A 117 7.27 0.00 8.57
C GLY A 117 7.60 1.16 9.52
N ASN A 118 8.61 1.95 9.15
CA ASN A 118 9.17 3.03 9.98
C ASN A 118 8.60 4.39 9.56
N MET A 119 8.15 5.19 10.53
CA MET A 119 7.44 6.46 10.29
C MET A 119 8.35 7.65 9.92
N ASP A 120 9.67 7.49 9.98
CA ASP A 120 10.67 8.56 9.81
C ASP A 120 11.08 8.82 8.34
N LEU A 121 10.18 8.56 7.37
CA LEU A 121 10.41 8.70 5.92
C LEU A 121 9.66 9.88 5.26
#